data_AF-A0AAW0JYL3-F1
#
_entry.id   AF-A0AAW0JYL3-F1
#
_cell.length_a   1.000
_cell.length_b   1.000
_cell.length_c   1.000
_cell.angle_alpha   90.00
_cell.angle_beta   90.00
_cell.angle_gamma   90.00
#
_symmetry.space_group_name_H-M   'P 1'
#
loop_
_entity.id
_entity.type
_entity.pdbx_description
1 polymer ?
#
loop_
_entity_poly.entity_id
_entity_poly.type
_entity_poly.pdbx_seq_one_letter_code
_entity_poly.pdbx_strand_id
1 'polypeptide(L)'
;MENMTSFNKEEFDCHIFNEGFTAKGILNQKISEVSSSEDNNVFYVTDLGDIRKKHLRWLKLFPVPCPNAHCDFDMGTEFGFCMCLLDIDGGFPGSENMKLKFEKTTSVIKPALDKYFPPDSGVRVTAESGRYYVVSAFTLAVNIISKEMLIQSHDFPPEVEEQDIGTLPMSCAQKSSLCFH
;
A
#
# COMPACT_ATOMS: atom_id res chain seq x y z
N MET A 1 27.73 12.69 15.46
CA MET A 1 26.31 12.35 15.73
C MET A 1 25.53 13.57 15.30
N GLU A 2 25.16 13.62 14.01
CA GLU A 2 24.55 14.80 13.40
C GLU A 2 23.09 14.89 13.85
N ASN A 3 22.76 16.00 14.51
CA ASN A 3 21.39 16.33 14.87
C ASN A 3 20.56 16.55 13.60
N MET A 4 19.45 15.82 13.45
CA MET A 4 18.38 16.12 12.50
C MET A 4 17.72 17.46 12.90
N THR A 5 18.37 18.58 12.61
CA THR A 5 17.78 19.91 12.75
C THR A 5 17.61 20.54 11.39
N SER A 6 16.61 20.04 10.65
CA SER A 6 15.80 20.85 9.73
C SER A 6 14.66 19.97 9.20
N PHE A 7 13.73 19.58 10.07
CA PHE A 7 12.42 19.13 9.61
C PHE A 7 11.55 20.37 9.55
N ASN A 8 11.11 20.77 8.35
CA ASN A 8 10.36 22.00 8.17
C ASN A 8 8.94 21.83 8.75
N LYS A 9 8.76 22.24 10.00
CA LYS A 9 7.47 22.17 10.70
C LYS A 9 6.43 23.15 10.15
N GLU A 10 6.83 24.09 9.30
CA GLU A 10 5.90 25.04 8.67
C GLU A 10 5.16 24.41 7.47
N GLU A 11 5.67 23.32 6.91
CA GLU A 11 5.07 22.63 5.75
C GLU A 11 4.17 21.46 6.17
N PHE A 12 4.45 20.83 7.31
CA PHE A 12 3.71 19.67 7.81
C PHE A 12 3.41 19.79 9.30
N ASP A 13 2.15 19.57 9.69
CA ASP A 13 1.76 19.43 11.09
C ASP A 13 2.28 18.11 11.66
N CYS A 14 3.52 18.14 12.14
CA CYS A 14 4.24 16.98 12.63
C CYS A 14 4.23 16.92 14.16
N HIS A 15 3.48 15.94 14.69
CA HIS A 15 3.41 15.66 16.12
C HIS A 15 4.40 14.54 16.48
N ILE A 16 5.33 14.82 17.39
CA ILE A 16 6.23 13.81 17.96
C ILE A 16 5.57 13.25 19.20
N PHE A 17 5.41 11.93 19.25
CA PHE A 17 4.71 11.28 20.35
C PHE A 17 5.66 10.61 21.34
N ASN A 18 5.33 10.74 22.62
CA ASN A 18 5.95 9.97 23.69
C ASN A 18 5.44 8.52 23.66
N GLU A 19 6.14 7.62 24.37
CA GLU A 19 5.73 6.21 24.50
C GLU A 19 4.28 6.10 25.00
N GLY A 20 3.45 5.31 24.30
CA GLY A 20 2.06 5.03 24.67
C GLY A 20 0.98 5.59 23.72
N PHE A 21 1.33 6.53 22.85
CA PHE A 21 0.40 7.01 21.80
C PHE A 21 0.54 6.18 20.52
N THR A 22 -0.59 5.95 19.83
CA THR A 22 -0.64 5.22 18.56
C THR A 22 -1.27 6.08 17.48
N ALA A 23 -0.91 5.86 16.21
CA ALA A 23 -1.54 6.52 15.06
C ALA A 23 -3.08 6.42 15.10
N LYS A 24 -3.60 5.26 15.54
CA LYS A 24 -5.04 5.04 15.75
C LYS A 24 -5.63 5.91 16.87
N GLY A 25 -4.91 6.11 17.97
CA GLY A 25 -5.33 7.01 19.04
C GLY A 25 -5.48 8.45 18.55
N ILE A 26 -4.50 8.93 17.77
CA ILE A 26 -4.51 10.27 17.16
C ILE A 26 -5.65 10.40 16.15
N LEU A 27 -5.84 9.39 15.30
CA LEU A 27 -6.96 9.34 14.37
C LEU A 27 -8.29 9.50 15.10
N ASN A 28 -8.53 8.72 16.16
CA ASN A 28 -9.77 8.78 16.93
C ASN A 28 -9.95 10.11 17.66
N GLN A 29 -8.87 10.67 18.21
CA GLN A 29 -8.89 12.00 18.80
C GLN A 29 -9.29 13.04 17.75
N LYS A 30 -8.66 13.01 16.57
CA LYS A 30 -8.94 13.97 15.50
C LYS A 30 -10.35 13.83 14.96
N ILE A 31 -10.85 12.61 14.80
CA ILE A 31 -12.25 12.35 14.44
C ILE A 31 -13.19 13.02 15.47
N SER A 32 -12.88 12.89 16.76
CA SER A 32 -13.71 13.47 17.84
C SER A 32 -13.68 15.01 17.83
N GLU A 33 -12.52 15.61 17.60
CA GLU A 33 -12.35 17.06 17.42
C GLU A 33 -13.17 17.58 16.23
N VAL A 34 -13.00 16.95 15.06
CA VAL A 34 -13.65 17.31 13.80
C VAL A 34 -15.17 17.14 13.91
N SER A 35 -15.65 16.11 14.62
CA SER A 35 -17.09 15.88 14.86
C SER A 35 -17.77 17.01 15.64
N SER A 36 -17.01 17.76 16.43
CA SER A 36 -17.51 18.92 17.19
C SER A 36 -17.35 20.25 16.45
N SER A 37 -16.78 20.23 15.24
CA SER A 37 -16.51 21.39 14.40
C SER A 37 -17.39 21.41 13.15
N GLU A 38 -17.51 22.56 12.50
CA GLU A 38 -18.18 22.64 11.18
C GLU A 38 -17.27 22.15 10.03
N ASP A 39 -15.98 22.00 10.31
CA ASP A 39 -15.02 21.45 9.36
C ASP A 39 -15.22 19.93 9.26
N ASN A 40 -15.62 19.46 8.08
CA ASN A 40 -15.82 18.04 7.79
C ASN A 40 -14.88 17.57 6.68
N ASN A 41 -13.72 18.23 6.53
CA ASN A 41 -12.74 17.86 5.54
C ASN A 41 -12.14 16.48 5.82
N VAL A 42 -11.83 15.77 4.73
CA VAL A 42 -11.08 14.53 4.75
C VAL A 42 -9.65 14.79 5.23
N PHE A 43 -9.05 13.89 6.01
CA PHE A 43 -7.67 14.05 6.46
C PHE A 43 -6.91 12.72 6.52
N TYR A 44 -5.58 12.83 6.48
CA TYR A 44 -4.67 11.71 6.66
C TYR A 44 -3.99 11.77 8.03
N VAL A 45 -3.73 10.59 8.59
CA VAL A 45 -2.78 10.39 9.68
C VAL A 45 -1.65 9.51 9.15
N THR A 46 -0.41 9.97 9.31
CA THR A 46 0.79 9.29 8.80
C THR A 46 1.71 8.86 9.94
N ASP A 47 1.96 7.57 10.07
CA ASP A 47 2.90 7.00 11.04
C ASP A 47 4.31 6.95 10.44
N LEU A 48 5.11 7.99 10.66
CA LEU A 48 6.53 8.01 10.26
C LEU A 48 7.36 6.94 11.01
N GLY A 49 6.90 6.48 12.16
CA GLY A 49 7.52 5.38 12.91
C GLY A 49 7.41 4.05 12.16
N ASP A 50 6.29 3.82 11.45
CA ASP A 50 6.12 2.67 10.56
C ASP A 50 7.12 2.69 9.39
N ILE A 51 7.29 3.85 8.73
CA ILE A 51 8.30 4.04 7.66
C ILE A 51 9.71 3.71 8.18
N ARG A 52 10.07 4.28 9.34
CA ARG A 52 11.37 4.03 9.97
C ARG A 52 11.56 2.54 10.32
N LYS A 53 10.55 1.88 10.87
CA LYS A 53 10.61 0.43 11.19
C LYS A 53 10.84 -0.40 9.93
N LYS A 54 10.13 -0.09 8.84
CA LYS A 54 10.33 -0.75 7.54
C LYS A 54 11.71 -0.51 6.97
N HIS A 55 12.28 0.68 7.14
CA HIS A 55 13.64 0.99 6.74
C HIS A 55 14.67 0.16 7.51
N LEU A 56 14.51 0.05 8.83
CA LEU A 56 15.38 -0.82 9.64
C LEU A 56 15.24 -2.30 9.26
N ARG A 57 14.03 -2.77 8.94
CA ARG A 57 13.80 -4.15 8.44
C ARG A 57 14.44 -4.36 7.07
N TRP A 58 14.38 -3.36 6.20
CA TRP A 58 15.03 -3.37 4.88
C TRP A 58 16.55 -3.51 5.01
N LEU A 59 17.20 -2.68 5.83
CA LEU A 59 18.65 -2.68 6.03
C LEU A 59 19.18 -4.00 6.62
N LYS A 60 18.38 -4.72 7.42
CA LYS A 60 18.75 -6.05 7.94
C LYS A 60 18.81 -7.11 6.84
N LEU A 61 18.08 -6.93 5.75
CA LEU A 61 17.97 -7.92 4.68
C LEU A 61 18.83 -7.57 3.47
N PHE A 62 18.97 -6.28 3.17
CA PHE A 62 19.78 -5.75 2.07
C PHE A 62 20.82 -4.77 2.63
N PRO A 63 21.96 -5.27 3.15
CA PRO A 63 23.05 -4.43 3.62
C PRO A 63 23.69 -3.66 2.45
N VAL A 64 24.15 -2.44 2.71
CA VAL A 64 24.73 -1.55 1.69
C VAL A 64 26.15 -2.04 1.33
N PRO A 65 26.46 -2.32 0.05
CA PRO A 65 27.78 -2.86 -0.35
C PRO A 65 28.92 -1.82 -0.38
N CYS A 66 30.15 -2.35 -0.28
CA CYS A 66 31.43 -1.64 -0.15
C CYS A 66 31.92 -1.07 -1.50
N PRO A 67 32.47 0.17 -1.56
CA PRO A 67 32.83 0.84 -2.82
C PRO A 67 34.05 0.29 -3.57
N ASN A 68 34.69 -0.80 -3.12
CA ASN A 68 36.01 -1.25 -3.62
C ASN A 68 36.04 -2.70 -4.13
N ALA A 69 35.13 -3.11 -5.03
CA ALA A 69 35.22 -4.46 -5.58
C ALA A 69 34.98 -4.51 -7.11
N HIS A 70 35.54 -5.57 -7.72
CA HIS A 70 35.74 -5.74 -9.16
C HIS A 70 34.42 -6.06 -9.87
N CYS A 71 34.13 -5.41 -11.00
CA CYS A 71 32.82 -5.47 -11.68
C CYS A 71 32.62 -6.81 -12.42
N ASP A 72 31.64 -7.63 -12.01
CA ASP A 72 31.24 -8.85 -12.71
C ASP A 72 29.82 -8.75 -13.31
N PHE A 73 29.75 -8.42 -14.60
CA PHE A 73 28.68 -8.81 -15.53
C PHE A 73 29.36 -9.22 -16.84
N ASP A 74 29.47 -10.53 -17.08
CA ASP A 74 30.30 -11.13 -18.14
C ASP A 74 30.20 -10.40 -19.49
N MET A 75 28.98 -10.14 -19.96
CA MET A 75 28.76 -9.51 -21.26
C MET A 75 29.16 -8.03 -21.30
N GLY A 76 28.88 -7.26 -20.25
CA GLY A 76 29.21 -5.83 -20.22
C GLY A 76 30.72 -5.60 -20.06
N THR A 77 31.36 -6.44 -19.26
CA THR A 77 32.80 -6.42 -19.03
C THR A 77 33.57 -6.78 -20.32
N GLU A 78 33.05 -7.69 -21.15
CA GLU A 78 33.62 -8.00 -22.48
C GLU A 78 33.69 -6.77 -23.41
N PHE A 79 32.78 -5.81 -23.26
CA PHE A 79 32.79 -4.55 -24.01
C PHE A 79 33.49 -3.39 -23.26
N GLY A 80 34.14 -3.67 -22.11
CA GLY A 80 34.84 -2.67 -21.31
C GLY A 80 33.95 -1.81 -20.41
N PHE A 81 32.68 -2.18 -20.20
CA PHE A 81 31.80 -1.50 -19.24
C PHE A 81 32.06 -2.02 -17.83
N CYS A 82 32.09 -1.11 -16.84
CA CYS A 82 32.08 -1.52 -15.43
C CYS A 82 30.65 -1.59 -14.91
N MET A 83 30.17 -2.81 -14.73
CA MET A 83 28.81 -3.11 -14.28
C MET A 83 28.82 -3.44 -12.78
N CYS A 84 28.81 -2.41 -11.93
CA CYS A 84 28.84 -2.54 -10.47
C CYS A 84 27.51 -2.22 -9.78
N LEU A 85 26.41 -2.06 -10.51
CA LEU A 85 25.10 -1.72 -9.96
C LEU A 85 24.06 -2.71 -10.47
N LEU A 86 23.37 -3.37 -9.55
CA LEU A 86 22.20 -4.19 -9.82
C LEU A 86 21.00 -3.54 -9.15
N ASP A 87 20.02 -3.12 -9.93
CA ASP A 87 18.70 -2.77 -9.39
C ASP A 87 17.78 -4.00 -9.47
N ILE A 88 17.18 -4.38 -8.33
CA ILE A 88 16.19 -5.47 -8.27
C ILE A 88 14.74 -4.96 -8.34
N ASP A 89 14.58 -3.71 -8.74
CA ASP A 89 13.31 -2.98 -8.86
C ASP A 89 12.53 -2.96 -7.53
N GLY A 90 11.25 -2.63 -7.61
CA GLY A 90 10.32 -2.57 -6.50
C GLY A 90 9.36 -3.76 -6.43
N GLY A 91 8.10 -3.45 -6.13
CA GLY A 91 7.03 -4.46 -6.09
C GLY A 91 6.85 -5.20 -4.76
N PHE A 92 7.72 -4.94 -3.78
CA PHE A 92 7.62 -5.50 -2.44
C PHE A 92 6.29 -5.15 -1.73
N PRO A 93 5.69 -6.10 -1.00
CA PRO A 93 4.43 -5.88 -0.29
C PRO A 93 4.62 -4.94 0.91
N GLY A 94 3.82 -3.87 1.00
CA GLY A 94 3.93 -2.86 2.05
C GLY A 94 2.97 -2.99 3.23
N SER A 95 2.21 -4.09 3.29
CA SER A 95 1.28 -4.39 4.38
C SER A 95 1.25 -5.88 4.67
N GLU A 96 1.10 -6.25 5.94
CA GLU A 96 1.01 -7.63 6.41
C GLU A 96 -0.32 -8.30 6.03
N ASN A 97 -1.32 -7.52 5.62
CA ASN A 97 -2.64 -8.02 5.19
C ASN A 97 -2.64 -8.54 3.73
N MET A 98 -1.51 -8.43 3.02
CA MET A 98 -1.37 -8.94 1.67
C MET A 98 -1.09 -10.45 1.67
N LYS A 99 -1.60 -11.17 0.66
CA LYS A 99 -1.36 -12.61 0.51
C LYS A 99 0.13 -12.96 0.43
N LEU A 100 0.92 -12.12 -0.24
CA LEU A 100 2.36 -12.25 -0.32
C LEU A 100 3.00 -11.35 0.73
N LYS A 101 3.83 -11.93 1.60
CA LYS A 101 4.57 -11.21 2.65
C LYS A 101 5.97 -10.82 2.18
N PHE A 102 6.52 -9.81 2.83
CA PHE A 102 7.85 -9.30 2.53
C PHE A 102 8.92 -10.39 2.74
N GLU A 103 8.89 -11.10 3.88
CA GLU A 103 9.83 -12.18 4.20
C GLU A 103 9.86 -13.24 3.12
N LYS A 104 8.69 -13.65 2.64
CA LYS A 104 8.55 -14.70 1.62
C LYS A 104 9.14 -14.27 0.28
N THR A 105 9.04 -12.98 -0.05
CA THR A 105 9.68 -12.42 -1.24
C THR A 105 11.21 -12.44 -1.05
N THR A 106 11.68 -11.94 0.09
CA THR A 106 13.11 -11.86 0.39
C THR A 106 13.79 -13.22 0.54
N SER A 107 13.06 -14.25 0.99
CA SER A 107 13.60 -15.62 1.12
C SER A 107 13.91 -16.27 -0.23
N VAL A 108 13.32 -15.76 -1.32
CA VAL A 108 13.62 -16.21 -2.69
C VAL A 108 14.74 -15.37 -3.30
N ILE A 109 14.70 -14.06 -3.09
CA ILE A 109 15.68 -13.12 -3.67
C ILE A 109 17.07 -13.31 -3.05
N LYS A 110 17.15 -13.43 -1.72
CA LYS A 110 18.43 -13.44 -1.01
C LYS A 110 19.35 -14.59 -1.43
N PRO A 111 18.89 -15.85 -1.52
CA PRO A 111 19.74 -16.94 -2.01
C PRO A 111 20.20 -16.76 -3.46
N ALA A 112 19.39 -16.09 -4.31
CA ALA A 112 19.80 -15.79 -5.68
C ALA A 112 20.90 -14.71 -5.70
N LEU A 113 20.76 -13.65 -4.90
CA LEU A 113 21.80 -12.63 -4.74
C LEU A 113 23.09 -13.25 -4.19
N ASP A 114 23.03 -14.06 -3.13
CA ASP A 114 24.20 -14.70 -2.54
C ASP A 114 24.91 -15.64 -3.54
N LYS A 115 24.17 -16.24 -4.49
CA LYS A 115 24.71 -17.13 -5.51
C LYS A 115 25.35 -16.39 -6.68
N TYR A 116 24.68 -15.36 -7.21
CA TYR A 116 25.09 -14.70 -8.46
C TYR A 116 25.86 -13.40 -8.24
N PHE A 117 25.62 -12.73 -7.13
CA PHE A 117 26.22 -11.45 -6.76
C PHE A 117 26.65 -11.47 -5.29
N PRO A 118 27.57 -12.40 -4.92
CA PRO A 118 28.03 -12.51 -3.54
C PRO A 118 28.70 -11.20 -3.08
N PRO A 119 28.83 -10.94 -1.77
CA PRO A 119 29.33 -9.66 -1.26
C PRO A 119 30.73 -9.25 -1.75
N ASP A 120 31.56 -10.21 -2.18
CA ASP A 120 32.89 -10.03 -2.76
C ASP A 120 32.89 -9.72 -4.26
N SER A 121 31.75 -9.89 -4.96
CA SER A 121 31.57 -9.54 -6.38
C SER A 121 31.60 -8.03 -6.67
N GLY A 122 31.57 -7.19 -5.64
CA GLY A 122 31.55 -5.73 -5.80
C GLY A 122 30.32 -5.12 -6.45
N VAL A 123 29.31 -5.92 -6.73
CA VAL A 123 28.03 -5.42 -7.22
C VAL A 123 27.26 -4.79 -6.06
N ARG A 124 26.91 -3.51 -6.24
CA ARG A 124 26.00 -2.79 -5.36
C ARG A 124 24.57 -3.12 -5.75
N VAL A 125 23.83 -3.73 -4.82
CA VAL A 125 22.40 -4.03 -5.01
C VAL A 125 21.54 -2.86 -4.52
N THR A 126 20.65 -2.35 -5.38
CA THR A 126 19.64 -1.32 -5.09
C THR A 126 18.24 -1.83 -5.40
N ALA A 127 17.22 -1.14 -4.87
CA ALA A 127 15.82 -1.46 -5.14
C ALA A 127 14.93 -0.22 -4.97
N GLU A 128 13.93 -0.08 -5.84
CA GLU A 128 12.97 1.03 -5.83
C GLU A 128 11.68 0.67 -5.05
N SER A 129 11.83 0.48 -3.74
CA SER A 129 10.76 -0.10 -2.90
C SER A 129 9.70 0.90 -2.41
N GLY A 130 9.03 1.62 -3.31
CA GLY A 130 8.07 2.69 -2.94
C GLY A 130 6.88 2.21 -2.09
N ARG A 131 6.07 1.28 -2.63
CA ARG A 131 4.86 0.77 -1.95
C ARG A 131 5.17 0.11 -0.61
N TYR A 132 6.31 -0.56 -0.51
CA TYR A 132 6.73 -1.20 0.74
C TYR A 132 6.74 -0.20 1.88
N TYR A 133 7.35 0.97 1.69
CA TYR A 133 7.49 1.98 2.74
C TYR A 133 6.16 2.59 3.15
N VAL A 134 5.32 2.98 2.20
CA VAL A 134 4.22 3.92 2.46
C VAL A 134 2.87 3.26 2.71
N VAL A 135 2.61 2.05 2.20
CA VAL A 135 1.23 1.49 2.14
C VAL A 135 0.54 1.40 3.51
N SER A 136 1.21 0.96 4.57
CA SER A 136 0.59 0.90 5.90
C SER A 136 0.85 2.13 6.78
N ALA A 137 1.65 3.08 6.31
CA ALA A 137 2.00 4.26 7.08
C ALA A 137 0.87 5.30 7.08
N PHE A 138 0.03 5.31 6.04
CA PHE A 138 -1.05 6.28 5.88
C PHE A 138 -2.40 5.66 6.24
N THR A 139 -3.19 6.41 7.01
CA THR A 139 -4.60 6.11 7.26
C THR A 139 -5.45 7.31 6.85
N LEU A 140 -6.44 7.09 6.00
CA LEU A 140 -7.38 8.10 5.53
C LEU A 140 -8.68 8.06 6.35
N ALA A 141 -9.10 9.18 6.92
CA ALA A 141 -10.41 9.36 7.51
C ALA A 141 -11.31 10.15 6.56
N VAL A 142 -12.45 9.54 6.19
CA VAL A 142 -13.47 10.14 5.31
C VAL A 142 -14.79 10.31 6.06
N ASN A 143 -15.58 11.30 5.65
CA ASN A 143 -16.93 11.52 6.14
C ASN A 143 -17.98 10.96 5.17
N ILE A 144 -19.06 10.39 5.71
CA ILE A 144 -20.22 9.98 4.92
C ILE A 144 -21.06 11.23 4.66
N ILE A 145 -21.06 11.72 3.42
CA ILE A 145 -21.78 12.96 3.03
C ILE A 145 -23.20 12.69 2.54
N SER A 146 -23.50 11.45 2.16
CA SER A 146 -24.82 11.06 1.66
C SER A 146 -25.08 9.58 1.94
N LYS A 147 -26.35 9.26 2.15
CA LYS A 147 -26.85 7.89 2.34
C LYS A 147 -28.18 7.76 1.62
N GLU A 148 -28.26 6.83 0.67
CA GLU A 148 -29.50 6.48 -0.01
C GLU A 148 -30.14 5.24 0.64
N MET A 149 -31.46 5.28 0.85
CA MET A 149 -32.22 4.17 1.43
C MET A 149 -33.09 3.52 0.35
N LEU A 150 -32.80 2.26 0.03
CA LEU A 150 -33.65 1.46 -0.86
C LEU A 150 -34.78 0.82 -0.04
N ILE A 151 -36.00 1.29 -0.26
CA ILE A 151 -37.21 0.65 0.29
C ILE A 151 -37.58 -0.50 -0.64
N GLN A 152 -37.43 -1.74 -0.18
CA GLN A 152 -38.00 -2.90 -0.87
C GLN A 152 -39.51 -2.94 -0.60
N SER A 153 -40.32 -2.49 -1.56
CA SER A 153 -41.77 -2.72 -1.53
C SER A 153 -42.03 -4.22 -1.72
N HIS A 154 -42.33 -4.92 -0.63
CA HIS A 154 -43.00 -6.23 -0.69
C HIS A 154 -44.50 -5.99 -0.96
N ASP A 155 -44.83 -5.54 -2.17
CA ASP A 155 -46.20 -5.50 -2.68
C ASP A 155 -46.23 -6.14 -4.07
N PHE A 156 -45.85 -7.42 -4.14
CA PHE A 156 -46.37 -8.28 -5.20
C PHE A 156 -47.65 -8.90 -4.63
N PRO A 157 -48.83 -8.64 -5.22
CA PRO A 157 -50.05 -9.31 -4.79
C PRO A 157 -49.87 -10.83 -4.95
N PRO A 158 -50.42 -11.67 -4.04
CA PRO A 158 -50.38 -13.11 -4.21
C PRO A 158 -50.99 -13.47 -5.55
N GLU A 159 -50.24 -14.23 -6.35
CA GLU A 159 -50.71 -14.85 -7.58
C GLU A 159 -52.03 -15.57 -7.27
N VAL A 160 -53.10 -15.12 -7.93
CA VAL A 160 -54.37 -15.84 -7.92
C VAL A 160 -54.13 -17.12 -8.71
N GLU A 161 -54.42 -18.25 -8.06
CA GLU A 161 -54.30 -19.60 -8.59
C GLU A 161 -54.90 -19.76 -10.00
N GLU A 162 -54.25 -20.61 -10.78
CA GLU A 162 -54.56 -20.96 -12.16
C GLU A 162 -56.06 -21.23 -12.43
N GLN A 163 -56.60 -20.62 -13.48
CA GLN A 163 -57.59 -21.28 -14.32
C GLN A 163 -57.11 -21.26 -15.78
N ASP A 164 -56.88 -22.47 -16.26
CA ASP A 164 -56.61 -22.86 -17.63
C ASP A 164 -57.66 -22.27 -18.60
N ILE A 165 -57.19 -21.65 -19.69
CA ILE A 165 -57.64 -21.86 -21.08
C ILE A 165 -56.85 -20.87 -21.98
N GLY A 166 -55.85 -21.43 -22.67
CA GLY A 166 -55.36 -21.07 -24.01
C GLY A 166 -55.20 -19.59 -24.40
N THR A 167 -53.94 -19.15 -24.55
CA THR A 167 -53.32 -18.55 -25.77
C THR A 167 -52.03 -17.79 -25.39
N LEU A 168 -50.88 -18.21 -25.92
CA LEU A 168 -49.62 -17.44 -25.89
C LEU A 168 -49.76 -16.15 -26.75
N PRO A 169 -49.16 -15.01 -26.36
CA PRO A 169 -47.79 -14.74 -26.83
C PRO A 169 -46.88 -13.93 -25.88
N MET A 170 -45.60 -14.35 -25.86
CA MET A 170 -44.31 -13.61 -25.86
C MET A 170 -44.16 -12.16 -25.31
N SER A 171 -43.02 -12.01 -24.59
CA SER A 171 -42.18 -10.81 -24.31
C SER A 171 -42.61 -9.93 -23.11
N CYS A 172 -41.72 -9.42 -22.25
CA CYS A 172 -40.34 -8.96 -22.43
C CYS A 172 -39.44 -9.32 -21.23
N ALA A 173 -38.33 -9.99 -21.52
CA ALA A 173 -37.10 -9.81 -20.75
C ALA A 173 -36.45 -8.51 -21.22
N GLN A 174 -36.32 -7.50 -20.35
CA GLN A 174 -35.38 -6.41 -20.56
C GLN A 174 -34.54 -6.19 -19.31
N LYS A 175 -33.27 -6.56 -19.46
CA LYS A 175 -32.13 -6.25 -18.59
C LYS A 175 -32.04 -4.72 -18.39
N SER A 176 -31.96 -4.26 -17.15
CA SER A 176 -31.34 -2.98 -16.85
C SER A 176 -29.85 -3.20 -16.61
N SER A 177 -29.07 -2.83 -17.62
CA SER A 177 -27.64 -2.54 -17.50
C SER A 177 -27.53 -1.19 -16.78
N LEU A 178 -26.93 -1.16 -15.59
CA LEU A 178 -26.46 0.08 -14.99
C LEU A 178 -25.08 0.41 -15.58
N CYS A 179 -25.05 1.43 -16.44
CA CYS A 179 -23.85 2.20 -16.74
C CYS A 179 -23.56 3.14 -15.57
N PHE A 180 -22.36 3.05 -14.99
CA PHE A 180 -21.78 4.12 -14.19
C PHE A 180 -21.01 5.06 -15.14
N HIS A 181 -21.25 6.36 -15.03
CA HIS A 181 -20.36 7.41 -15.52
C HIS A 181 -19.78 8.12 -14.31
#